data_AF-A0A7X7BGM7-F1
#
_entry.id   AF-A0A7X7BGM7-F1
#
_cell.length_a   1.000
_cell.length_b   1.000
_cell.length_c   1.000
_cell.angle_alpha   90.00
_cell.angle_beta   90.00
_cell.angle_gamma   90.00
#
_symmetry.space_group_name_H-M   'P 1'
#
loop_
_entity.id
_entity.type
_entity.pdbx_description
1 polymer ?
#
loop_
_entity_poly.entity_id
_entity_poly.type
_entity_poly.pdbx_seq_one_letter_code
_entity_poly.pdbx_strand_id
1 'polypeptide(L)'
;MSANPDASSLEEGMARYAADNDEVNASLTKQKASHSHYNFLAFLIPLLILALAYATRTIFPFGDRQILTVDLFHQYAPFMAALRRTLLSGESIFYTFSGGLGMNFYSLIAYYLASPLNILLLIFPESFLSEAVFVLTLVKVGLAGMAFHLFLKENFQRQGVFSVIFGSMYALSAYVMAYSWNIMWLDALILLPLVLWALIRFFKQGKFVLYVIFLFLLL
;
A
#
# COMPACT_ATOMS: atom_id res chain seq x y z
N MET A 1 -25.33 50.88 42.62
CA MET A 1 -24.35 49.76 42.59
C MET A 1 -24.95 48.71 41.68
N SER A 2 -24.81 48.87 40.37
CA SER A 2 -25.43 47.96 39.39
C SER A 2 -24.58 46.69 39.31
N ALA A 3 -25.08 45.60 39.89
CA ALA A 3 -24.49 44.28 39.72
C ALA A 3 -24.49 43.95 38.22
N ASN A 4 -23.28 43.66 37.69
CA ASN A 4 -23.06 43.30 36.30
C ASN A 4 -23.85 42.01 35.99
N PRO A 5 -24.91 42.06 35.16
CA PRO A 5 -25.48 40.82 34.66
C PRO A 5 -24.44 40.17 33.74
N ASP A 6 -24.47 38.85 33.64
CA ASP A 6 -23.84 38.08 32.56
C ASP A 6 -22.46 37.42 32.73
N ALA A 7 -21.83 37.37 33.91
CA ALA A 7 -20.66 36.47 34.04
C ALA A 7 -21.06 34.98 34.04
N SER A 8 -22.11 34.61 34.78
CA SER A 8 -22.55 33.21 34.91
C SER A 8 -23.31 32.69 33.69
N SER A 9 -24.05 33.55 32.98
CA SER A 9 -24.77 33.19 31.75
C SER A 9 -23.79 32.99 30.58
N LEU A 10 -22.69 33.75 30.54
CA LEU A 10 -21.61 33.56 29.58
C LEU A 10 -20.84 32.26 29.84
N GLU A 11 -20.53 31.93 31.09
CA GLU A 11 -19.88 30.65 31.44
C GLU A 11 -20.77 29.44 31.07
N GLU A 12 -22.07 29.48 31.35
CA GLU A 12 -23.00 28.43 30.94
C GLU A 12 -23.11 28.31 29.42
N GLY A 13 -23.11 29.44 28.69
CA GLY A 13 -23.11 29.46 27.23
C GLY A 13 -21.85 28.85 26.63
N MET A 14 -20.68 29.17 27.19
CA MET A 14 -19.40 28.60 26.78
C MET A 14 -19.31 27.10 27.08
N ALA A 15 -19.81 26.66 28.23
CA ALA A 15 -19.85 25.24 28.59
C ALA A 15 -20.77 24.44 27.65
N ARG A 16 -21.93 24.99 27.27
CA ARG A 16 -22.83 24.37 26.28
C ARG A 16 -22.21 24.30 24.89
N TYR A 17 -21.52 25.36 24.46
CA TYR A 17 -20.82 25.37 23.17
C TYR A 17 -19.64 24.39 23.12
N ALA A 18 -18.90 24.22 24.22
CA ALA A 18 -17.85 23.21 24.33
C ALA A 18 -18.42 21.78 24.25
N ALA A 19 -19.50 21.51 24.99
CA ALA A 19 -20.14 20.19 24.99
C ALA A 19 -20.71 19.80 23.61
N ASP A 20 -21.34 20.74 22.90
CA ASP A 20 -21.89 20.51 21.55
C ASP A 20 -20.76 20.22 20.53
N ASN A 21 -19.64 20.95 20.62
CA ASN A 21 -18.46 20.67 19.79
C ASN A 21 -17.83 19.31 20.11
N ASP A 22 -17.77 18.91 21.39
CA ASP A 22 -17.25 17.61 21.79
C ASP A 22 -18.14 16.47 21.28
N GLU A 23 -19.45 16.65 21.28
CA GLU A 23 -20.41 15.67 20.77
C GLU A 23 -20.34 15.54 19.23
N VAL A 24 -20.21 16.67 18.52
CA VAL A 24 -19.95 16.69 17.07
C VAL A 24 -18.61 16.04 16.74
N ASN A 25 -17.53 16.37 17.45
CA ASN A 25 -16.21 15.78 17.23
C ASN A 25 -16.21 14.28 17.54
N ALA A 26 -16.90 13.84 18.59
CA ALA A 26 -17.07 12.43 18.92
C ALA A 26 -17.82 11.69 17.81
N SER A 27 -18.90 12.27 17.26
CA SER A 27 -19.67 11.68 16.17
C SER A 27 -18.85 11.55 14.86
N LEU A 28 -18.07 12.58 14.50
CA LEU A 28 -17.17 12.57 13.35
C LEU A 28 -16.03 11.54 13.51
N THR A 29 -15.52 11.40 14.72
CA THR A 29 -14.48 10.41 15.05
C THR A 29 -15.03 8.98 14.95
N LYS A 30 -16.25 8.75 15.45
CA LYS A 30 -16.96 7.46 15.36
C LYS A 30 -17.30 7.12 13.91
N GLN A 31 -17.70 8.10 13.11
CA GLN A 31 -17.94 7.94 11.67
C GLN A 31 -16.65 7.63 10.91
N LYS A 32 -15.55 8.36 11.16
CA LYS A 32 -14.23 8.04 10.59
C LYS A 32 -13.76 6.64 10.96
N ALA A 33 -13.91 6.23 12.23
CA ALA A 33 -13.57 4.89 12.70
C ALA A 33 -14.42 3.81 12.03
N SER A 34 -15.74 4.04 11.89
CA SER A 34 -16.68 3.18 11.16
C SER A 34 -16.45 3.15 9.65
N HIS A 35 -15.55 3.96 9.10
CA HIS A 35 -15.15 3.87 7.70
C HIS A 35 -13.73 3.33 7.54
N SER A 36 -12.96 3.24 8.63
CA SER A 36 -11.60 2.69 8.64
C SER A 36 -11.59 1.18 8.42
N HIS A 37 -12.62 0.45 8.88
CA HIS A 37 -12.66 -0.99 8.68
C HIS A 37 -12.81 -1.39 7.22
N TYR A 38 -13.48 -0.58 6.38
CA TYR A 38 -13.57 -0.84 4.95
C TYR A 38 -12.23 -0.72 4.23
N ASN A 39 -11.36 0.20 4.65
CA ASN A 39 -9.99 0.28 4.13
C ASN A 39 -9.23 -1.03 4.43
N PHE A 40 -9.34 -1.52 5.67
CA PHE A 40 -8.71 -2.76 6.08
C PHE A 40 -9.27 -3.97 5.34
N LEU A 41 -10.59 -4.03 5.13
CA LEU A 41 -11.22 -5.09 4.33
C LEU A 41 -10.81 -5.03 2.85
N ALA A 42 -10.68 -3.84 2.26
CA ALA A 42 -10.20 -3.66 0.89
C ALA A 42 -8.75 -4.12 0.70
N PHE A 43 -7.95 -4.10 1.77
CA PHE A 43 -6.62 -4.72 1.80
C PHE A 43 -6.72 -6.24 2.00
N LEU A 44 -7.44 -6.66 3.04
CA LEU A 44 -7.41 -8.03 3.54
C LEU A 44 -8.13 -9.02 2.62
N ILE A 45 -9.26 -8.64 2.01
CA ILE A 45 -10.04 -9.54 1.16
C ILE A 45 -9.25 -10.02 -0.07
N PRO A 46 -8.69 -9.14 -0.93
CA PRO A 46 -7.92 -9.61 -2.08
C PRO A 46 -6.67 -10.38 -1.66
N LEU A 47 -6.02 -9.98 -0.57
CA LEU A 47 -4.89 -10.71 0.01
C LEU A 47 -5.27 -12.15 0.37
N LEU A 48 -6.36 -12.34 1.14
CA LEU A 48 -6.79 -13.67 1.58
C LEU A 48 -7.30 -14.53 0.42
N ILE A 49 -7.99 -13.94 -0.56
CA ILE A 49 -8.41 -14.67 -1.76
C ILE A 49 -7.20 -15.17 -2.54
N LEU A 50 -6.18 -14.33 -2.73
CA LEU A 50 -4.96 -14.76 -3.42
C LEU A 50 -4.20 -15.82 -2.62
N ALA A 51 -4.08 -15.66 -1.30
CA ALA A 51 -3.46 -16.65 -0.43
C ALA A 51 -4.18 -18.01 -0.50
N LEU A 52 -5.51 -18.00 -0.49
CA LEU A 52 -6.33 -19.21 -0.64
C LEU A 52 -6.19 -19.81 -2.05
N ALA A 53 -6.13 -19.00 -3.09
CA ALA A 53 -5.86 -19.46 -4.46
C ALA A 53 -4.49 -20.15 -4.54
N TYR A 54 -3.46 -19.60 -3.93
CA TYR A 54 -2.14 -20.22 -3.85
C TYR A 54 -2.16 -21.52 -3.03
N ALA A 55 -2.84 -21.55 -1.89
CA ALA A 55 -2.99 -22.75 -1.07
C ALA A 55 -3.70 -23.89 -1.82
N THR A 56 -4.84 -23.61 -2.47
CA THR A 56 -5.60 -24.61 -3.25
C THR A 56 -4.86 -25.12 -4.49
N ARG A 57 -3.88 -24.36 -4.98
CA ARG A 57 -3.01 -24.74 -6.11
C ARG A 57 -1.69 -25.34 -5.66
N THR A 58 -1.52 -25.62 -4.37
CA THR A 58 -0.31 -26.19 -3.75
C THR A 58 0.96 -25.40 -4.10
N ILE A 59 0.82 -24.07 -4.16
CA ILE A 59 1.93 -23.14 -4.36
C ILE A 59 2.64 -22.93 -3.02
N PHE A 60 3.97 -22.98 -3.05
CA PHE A 60 4.86 -22.75 -1.92
C PHE A 60 4.51 -21.42 -1.22
N PRO A 61 4.35 -21.41 0.11
CA PRO A 61 4.77 -22.44 1.06
C PRO A 61 3.78 -23.59 1.32
N PHE A 62 2.60 -23.60 0.69
CA PHE A 62 1.55 -24.61 0.96
C PHE A 62 1.73 -25.94 0.20
N GLY A 63 2.71 -26.03 -0.70
CA GLY A 63 3.03 -27.24 -1.45
C GLY A 63 4.28 -27.07 -2.31
N ASP A 64 4.48 -27.98 -3.26
CA ASP A 64 5.75 -28.11 -3.99
C ASP A 64 5.88 -27.20 -5.22
N ARG A 65 4.80 -26.48 -5.61
CA ARG A 65 4.85 -25.60 -6.79
C ARG A 65 5.44 -24.25 -6.42
N GLN A 66 6.48 -23.80 -7.11
CA GLN A 66 7.15 -22.53 -6.77
C GLN A 66 6.40 -21.31 -7.33
N ILE A 67 6.36 -20.23 -6.54
CA ILE A 67 5.95 -18.90 -7.02
C ILE A 67 7.03 -18.30 -7.92
N LEU A 68 8.29 -18.60 -7.62
CA LEU A 68 9.45 -18.18 -8.38
C LEU A 68 9.45 -18.90 -9.73
N THR A 69 9.04 -18.20 -10.78
CA THR A 69 8.96 -18.71 -12.14
C THR A 69 9.48 -17.66 -13.12
N VAL A 70 9.99 -18.11 -14.26
CA VAL A 70 10.47 -17.24 -15.36
C VAL A 70 11.41 -16.14 -14.81
N ASP A 71 11.08 -14.86 -15.02
CA ASP A 71 11.91 -13.73 -14.61
C ASP A 71 11.97 -13.56 -13.09
N LEU A 72 10.91 -13.96 -12.36
CA LEU A 72 10.92 -13.90 -10.89
C LEU A 72 12.00 -14.81 -10.31
N PHE A 73 12.22 -15.97 -10.92
CA PHE A 73 13.26 -16.90 -10.49
C PHE A 73 14.65 -16.50 -10.97
N HIS A 74 14.79 -16.20 -12.26
CA HIS A 74 16.11 -15.97 -12.87
C HIS A 74 16.68 -14.58 -12.63
N GLN A 75 15.83 -13.58 -12.35
CA GLN A 75 16.24 -12.17 -12.31
C GLN A 75 15.83 -11.49 -10.99
N TYR A 76 14.54 -11.43 -10.68
CA TYR A 76 14.05 -10.60 -9.58
C TYR A 76 14.42 -11.15 -8.19
N ALA A 77 14.28 -12.45 -7.94
CA ALA A 77 14.67 -13.04 -6.65
C ALA A 77 16.17 -12.87 -6.35
N PRO A 78 17.11 -13.15 -7.30
CA PRO A 78 18.53 -12.83 -7.11
C PRO A 78 18.77 -11.35 -6.79
N PHE A 79 18.08 -10.43 -7.46
CA PHE A 79 18.19 -8.99 -7.21
C PHE A 79 17.71 -8.61 -5.80
N MET A 80 16.59 -9.19 -5.36
CA MET A 80 16.08 -9.02 -4.00
C MET A 80 17.02 -9.58 -2.93
N ALA A 81 17.63 -10.73 -3.18
CA ALA A 81 18.65 -11.32 -2.30
C ALA A 81 19.89 -10.42 -2.20
N ALA A 82 20.37 -9.90 -3.33
CA ALA A 82 21.50 -8.97 -3.37
C ALA A 82 21.19 -7.66 -2.64
N LEU A 83 19.99 -7.11 -2.81
CA LEU A 83 19.57 -5.91 -2.07
C LEU A 83 19.53 -6.16 -0.58
N ARG A 84 18.90 -7.27 -0.15
CA ARG A 84 18.86 -7.66 1.26
C ARG A 84 20.26 -7.78 1.85
N ARG A 85 21.17 -8.48 1.16
CA ARG A 85 22.57 -8.62 1.57
C ARG A 85 23.24 -7.25 1.72
N THR A 86 23.14 -6.41 0.69
CA THR A 86 23.75 -5.07 0.67
C THR A 86 23.28 -4.21 1.83
N LEU A 87 21.97 -4.22 2.11
CA LEU A 87 21.38 -3.45 3.22
C LEU A 87 21.81 -3.96 4.59
N LEU A 88 22.02 -5.28 4.76
CA LEU A 88 22.43 -5.87 6.04
C LEU A 88 23.94 -5.87 6.26
N SER A 89 24.75 -6.04 5.22
CA SER A 89 26.22 -6.05 5.29
C SER A 89 26.84 -4.65 5.23
N GLY A 90 26.07 -3.63 4.81
CA GLY A 90 26.57 -2.27 4.60
C GLY A 90 27.46 -2.15 3.36
N GLU A 91 27.31 -3.06 2.40
CA GLU A 91 27.99 -2.97 1.10
C GLU A 91 27.51 -1.76 0.29
N SER A 92 28.26 -1.42 -0.76
CA SER A 92 27.93 -0.27 -1.62
C SER A 92 26.63 -0.50 -2.39
N ILE A 93 25.68 0.44 -2.25
CA ILE A 93 24.46 0.49 -3.08
C ILE A 93 24.73 0.93 -4.52
N PHE A 94 25.94 1.43 -4.82
CA PHE A 94 26.28 1.94 -6.14
C PHE A 94 26.88 0.89 -7.07
N TYR A 95 27.65 -0.04 -6.52
CA TYR A 95 28.38 -1.04 -7.31
C TYR A 95 28.54 -2.34 -6.52
N THR A 96 28.35 -3.47 -7.20
CA THR A 96 28.57 -4.79 -6.59
C THR A 96 29.45 -5.67 -7.48
N PHE A 97 30.39 -6.38 -6.87
CA PHE A 97 31.21 -7.41 -7.52
C PHE A 97 30.51 -8.77 -7.59
N SER A 98 29.32 -8.90 -6.99
CA SER A 98 28.58 -10.18 -6.95
C SER A 98 28.04 -10.62 -8.33
N GLY A 99 28.05 -9.73 -9.34
CA GLY A 99 27.63 -10.03 -10.71
C GLY A 99 28.80 -10.04 -11.69
N GLY A 100 29.49 -11.17 -11.83
CA GLY A 100 30.56 -11.36 -12.84
C GLY A 100 31.76 -10.42 -12.64
N LEU A 101 32.04 -9.56 -13.64
CA LEU A 101 33.07 -8.52 -13.56
C LEU A 101 32.67 -7.31 -12.71
N GLY A 102 31.48 -7.37 -12.10
CA GLY A 102 30.85 -6.31 -11.33
C GLY A 102 29.89 -5.47 -12.14
N MET A 103 28.91 -4.88 -11.44
CA MET A 103 27.75 -4.23 -12.05
C MET A 103 27.31 -2.98 -11.28
N ASN A 104 26.75 -2.01 -12.01
CA ASN A 104 26.13 -0.82 -11.42
C ASN A 104 24.85 -1.22 -10.67
N PHE A 105 24.97 -1.33 -9.35
CA PHE A 105 23.88 -1.78 -8.50
C PHE A 105 22.82 -0.69 -8.30
N TYR A 106 23.21 0.58 -8.37
CA TYR A 106 22.28 1.70 -8.24
C TYR A 106 21.24 1.71 -9.37
N SER A 107 21.68 1.54 -10.61
CA SER A 107 20.78 1.46 -11.77
C SER A 107 19.85 0.26 -11.68
N LEU A 108 20.33 -0.87 -11.18
CA LEU A 108 19.51 -2.07 -10.95
C LEU A 108 18.46 -1.82 -9.87
N ILE A 109 18.86 -1.24 -8.73
CA ILE A 109 17.92 -0.88 -7.66
C ILE A 109 16.86 0.07 -8.20
N ALA A 110 17.27 1.15 -8.87
CA ALA A 110 16.37 2.17 -9.39
C ALA A 110 15.32 1.58 -10.34
N TYR A 111 15.70 0.64 -11.20
CA TYR A 111 14.79 0.06 -12.18
C TYR A 111 13.94 -1.09 -11.62
N TYR A 112 14.54 -2.04 -10.87
CA TYR A 112 13.86 -3.27 -10.47
C TYR A 112 13.37 -3.29 -9.02
N LEU A 113 14.00 -2.52 -8.13
CA LEU A 113 13.83 -2.68 -6.68
C LEU A 113 13.50 -1.38 -5.94
N ALA A 114 13.13 -0.32 -6.65
CA ALA A 114 12.75 0.98 -6.09
C ALA A 114 11.35 0.93 -5.43
N SER A 115 11.09 -0.09 -4.61
CA SER A 115 9.85 -0.26 -3.85
C SER A 115 10.15 -0.19 -2.35
N PRO A 116 9.46 0.68 -1.58
CA PRO A 116 9.63 0.73 -0.13
C PRO A 116 9.21 -0.58 0.55
N LEU A 117 8.38 -1.39 -0.10
CA LEU A 117 7.91 -2.68 0.42
C LEU A 117 9.03 -3.73 0.45
N ASN A 118 10.13 -3.52 -0.27
CA ASN A 118 11.30 -4.40 -0.20
C ASN A 118 11.94 -4.42 1.19
N ILE A 119 11.61 -3.47 2.09
CA ILE A 119 12.02 -3.54 3.49
C ILE A 119 11.49 -4.79 4.21
N LEU A 120 10.38 -5.37 3.75
CA LEU A 120 9.84 -6.63 4.27
C LEU A 120 10.83 -7.79 4.08
N LEU A 121 11.70 -7.73 3.07
CA LEU A 121 12.74 -8.73 2.84
C LEU A 121 13.73 -8.83 4.02
N LEU A 122 13.90 -7.75 4.77
CA LEU A 122 14.83 -7.71 5.92
C LEU A 122 14.33 -8.54 7.11
N ILE A 123 13.01 -8.79 7.17
CA ILE A 123 12.38 -9.58 8.25
C ILE A 123 12.69 -11.07 8.07
N PHE A 124 12.87 -11.52 6.82
CA PHE A 124 13.11 -12.93 6.51
C PHE A 124 14.61 -13.24 6.49
N PRO A 125 15.04 -14.42 6.96
CA PRO A 125 16.38 -14.93 6.70
C PRO A 125 16.57 -15.25 5.20
N GLU A 126 17.82 -15.32 4.74
CA GLU A 126 18.15 -15.55 3.32
C GLU A 126 17.58 -16.88 2.78
N SER A 127 17.48 -17.90 3.62
CA SER A 127 16.89 -19.20 3.26
C SER A 127 15.38 -19.15 3.01
N PHE A 128 14.69 -18.10 3.48
CA PHE A 128 13.23 -17.93 3.34
C PHE A 128 12.89 -16.86 2.29
N LEU A 129 13.73 -16.69 1.27
CA LEU A 129 13.52 -15.69 0.22
C LEU A 129 12.23 -15.94 -0.57
N SER A 130 11.91 -17.21 -0.86
CA SER A 130 10.69 -17.59 -1.57
C SER A 130 9.43 -17.19 -0.78
N GLU A 131 9.44 -17.38 0.54
CA GLU A 131 8.38 -16.98 1.46
C GLU A 131 8.29 -15.46 1.56
N ALA A 132 9.43 -14.76 1.57
CA ALA A 132 9.46 -13.32 1.55
C ALA A 132 8.81 -12.76 0.28
N VAL A 133 9.13 -13.33 -0.89
CA VAL A 133 8.52 -12.97 -2.18
C VAL A 133 7.03 -13.30 -2.21
N PHE A 134 6.63 -14.44 -1.63
CA PHE A 134 5.23 -14.82 -1.47
C PHE A 134 4.46 -13.78 -0.64
N VAL A 135 4.96 -13.44 0.55
CA VAL A 135 4.33 -12.43 1.43
C VAL A 135 4.29 -11.06 0.76
N LEU A 136 5.38 -10.67 0.10
CA LEU A 136 5.47 -9.40 -0.62
C LEU A 136 4.42 -9.31 -1.74
N THR A 137 4.25 -10.37 -2.52
CA THR A 137 3.21 -10.46 -3.55
C THR A 137 1.81 -10.28 -2.96
N LEU A 138 1.50 -11.01 -1.87
CA LEU A 138 0.21 -10.92 -1.19
C LEU A 138 -0.07 -9.51 -0.65
N VAL A 139 0.92 -8.89 0.01
CA VAL A 139 0.80 -7.52 0.54
C VAL A 139 0.60 -6.53 -0.59
N LYS A 140 1.36 -6.63 -1.69
CA LYS A 140 1.23 -5.71 -2.83
C LYS A 140 -0.16 -5.80 -3.47
N VAL A 141 -0.68 -7.00 -3.67
CA VAL A 141 -2.05 -7.19 -4.19
C VAL A 141 -3.09 -6.64 -3.22
N GLY A 142 -2.93 -6.86 -1.92
CA GLY A 142 -3.77 -6.22 -0.90
C GLY A 142 -3.75 -4.70 -0.98
N LEU A 143 -2.56 -4.10 -1.06
CA LEU A 143 -2.40 -2.65 -1.17
C LEU A 143 -3.01 -2.09 -2.45
N ALA A 144 -2.96 -2.82 -3.57
CA ALA A 144 -3.60 -2.40 -4.81
C ALA A 144 -5.13 -2.32 -4.65
N GLY A 145 -5.72 -3.28 -3.94
CA GLY A 145 -7.15 -3.28 -3.63
C GLY A 145 -7.55 -2.12 -2.72
N MET A 146 -6.75 -1.86 -1.68
CA MET A 146 -6.93 -0.72 -0.79
C MET A 146 -6.76 0.63 -1.51
N ALA A 147 -5.75 0.76 -2.38
CA ALA A 147 -5.52 1.98 -3.16
C ALA A 147 -6.71 2.32 -4.06
N PHE A 148 -7.26 1.31 -4.74
CA PHE A 148 -8.45 1.49 -5.57
C PHE A 148 -9.70 1.83 -4.74
N HIS A 149 -9.85 1.22 -3.57
CA HIS A 149 -10.90 1.59 -2.62
C HIS A 149 -10.81 3.06 -2.17
N LEU A 150 -9.60 3.53 -1.84
CA LEU A 150 -9.37 4.94 -1.46
C LEU A 150 -9.70 5.88 -2.63
N PHE A 151 -9.31 5.53 -3.85
CA PHE A 151 -9.69 6.27 -5.05
C PHE A 151 -11.23 6.38 -5.19
N LEU A 152 -11.97 5.28 -5.04
CA LEU A 152 -13.43 5.31 -5.12
C LEU A 152 -14.08 6.14 -4.00
N LYS A 153 -13.56 6.01 -2.79
CA LYS A 153 -14.04 6.73 -1.61
C LYS A 153 -13.92 8.24 -1.80
N GLU A 154 -12.74 8.72 -2.18
CA GLU A 154 -12.44 10.15 -2.25
C GLU A 154 -13.08 10.83 -3.47
N ASN A 155 -13.17 10.13 -4.60
CA ASN A 155 -13.60 10.74 -5.86
C ASN A 155 -15.10 10.64 -6.11
N PHE A 156 -15.72 9.56 -5.63
CA PHE A 156 -17.11 9.22 -5.93
C PHE A 156 -17.99 9.12 -4.67
N GLN A 157 -17.44 9.40 -3.48
CA GLN A 157 -18.13 9.25 -2.19
C GLN A 157 -18.67 7.81 -2.01
N ARG A 158 -18.04 6.83 -2.69
CA ARG A 158 -18.43 5.42 -2.63
C ARG A 158 -17.61 4.73 -1.57
N GLN A 159 -18.22 4.63 -0.39
CA GLN A 159 -17.69 3.89 0.75
C GLN A 159 -18.60 2.70 1.08
N GLY A 160 -18.02 1.66 1.67
CA GLY A 160 -18.74 0.44 2.03
C GLY A 160 -18.41 -0.76 1.14
N VAL A 161 -19.26 -1.78 1.24
CA VAL A 161 -19.03 -3.12 0.67
C VAL A 161 -18.76 -3.10 -0.84
N PHE A 162 -19.53 -2.33 -1.62
CA PHE A 162 -19.30 -2.26 -3.07
C PHE A 162 -17.93 -1.71 -3.44
N SER A 163 -17.44 -0.71 -2.71
CA SER A 163 -16.11 -0.14 -2.96
C SER A 163 -15.00 -1.16 -2.65
N VAL A 164 -15.20 -1.97 -1.61
CA VAL A 164 -14.32 -3.10 -1.27
C VAL A 164 -14.35 -4.19 -2.36
N ILE A 165 -15.54 -4.52 -2.88
CA ILE A 165 -15.70 -5.49 -3.97
C ILE A 165 -14.96 -5.00 -5.22
N PHE A 166 -15.16 -3.75 -5.64
CA PHE A 166 -14.48 -3.19 -6.81
C PHE A 166 -12.97 -3.11 -6.62
N GLY A 167 -12.49 -2.73 -5.43
CA GLY A 167 -11.07 -2.78 -5.10
C GLY A 167 -10.50 -4.20 -5.20
N SER A 168 -11.24 -5.19 -4.72
CA SER A 168 -10.85 -6.60 -4.82
C SER A 168 -10.81 -7.09 -6.27
N MET A 169 -11.80 -6.70 -7.10
CA MET A 169 -11.83 -7.03 -8.53
C MET A 169 -10.66 -6.39 -9.29
N TYR A 170 -10.27 -5.17 -8.94
CA TYR A 170 -9.10 -4.51 -9.52
C TYR A 170 -7.81 -5.27 -9.16
N ALA A 171 -7.60 -5.54 -7.87
CA ALA A 171 -6.43 -6.24 -7.35
C ALA A 171 -6.29 -7.69 -7.84
N LEU A 172 -7.41 -8.37 -8.06
CA LEU A 172 -7.47 -9.76 -8.53
C LEU A 172 -7.79 -9.87 -10.02
N SER A 173 -7.66 -8.79 -10.77
CA SER A 173 -7.95 -8.81 -12.21
C SER A 173 -7.00 -9.75 -12.94
N ALA A 174 -7.44 -10.25 -14.11
CA ALA A 174 -6.66 -11.18 -14.92
C ALA A 174 -5.26 -10.64 -15.26
N TYR A 175 -5.13 -9.32 -15.43
CA TYR A 175 -3.84 -8.67 -15.64
C TYR A 175 -2.90 -8.87 -14.43
N VAL A 176 -3.38 -8.61 -13.20
CA VAL A 176 -2.55 -8.80 -11.99
C VAL A 176 -2.13 -10.26 -11.85
N MET A 177 -3.04 -11.21 -12.12
CA MET A 177 -2.71 -12.63 -12.03
C MET A 177 -1.67 -13.04 -13.07
N ALA A 178 -1.86 -12.61 -14.33
CA ALA A 178 -0.96 -12.92 -15.44
C ALA A 178 0.41 -12.23 -15.35
N TYR A 179 0.54 -11.15 -14.59
CA TYR A 179 1.81 -10.43 -14.40
C TYR A 179 2.29 -10.45 -12.94
N SER A 180 1.74 -11.32 -12.09
CA SER A 180 2.12 -11.39 -10.67
C SER A 180 3.58 -11.78 -10.44
N TRP A 181 4.18 -12.54 -11.37
CA TRP A 181 5.62 -12.85 -11.34
C TRP A 181 6.50 -11.64 -11.67
N ASN A 182 5.92 -10.61 -12.27
CA ASN A 182 6.55 -9.32 -12.53
C ASN A 182 6.38 -8.39 -11.32
N ILE A 183 6.93 -8.81 -10.18
CA ILE A 183 6.64 -8.24 -8.85
C ILE A 183 6.87 -6.73 -8.69
N MET A 184 7.77 -6.14 -9.49
CA MET A 184 7.99 -4.69 -9.54
C MET A 184 6.78 -3.92 -10.11
N TRP A 185 6.07 -4.51 -11.07
CA TRP A 185 4.91 -3.89 -11.71
C TRP A 185 3.70 -3.80 -10.79
N LEU A 186 3.67 -4.60 -9.73
CA LEU A 186 2.64 -4.50 -8.70
C LEU A 186 2.71 -3.16 -7.95
N ASP A 187 3.89 -2.53 -7.83
CA ASP A 187 3.99 -1.19 -7.24
C ASP A 187 3.26 -0.15 -8.10
N ALA A 188 3.39 -0.24 -9.42
CA ALA A 188 2.67 0.61 -10.36
C ALA A 188 1.14 0.43 -10.25
N LEU A 189 0.67 -0.79 -10.03
CA LEU A 189 -0.75 -1.08 -9.80
C LEU A 189 -1.26 -0.52 -8.46
N ILE A 190 -0.41 -0.44 -7.42
CA ILE A 190 -0.77 0.25 -6.17
C ILE A 190 -0.84 1.76 -6.40
N LEU A 191 0.11 2.32 -7.13
CA LEU A 191 0.25 3.76 -7.31
C LEU A 191 -0.77 4.34 -8.31
N LEU A 192 -1.18 3.60 -9.33
CA LEU A 192 -2.08 4.09 -10.37
C LEU A 192 -3.39 4.69 -9.83
N PRO A 193 -4.16 4.03 -8.95
CA PRO A 193 -5.36 4.64 -8.37
C PRO A 193 -5.06 5.88 -7.53
N LEU A 194 -3.90 5.92 -6.85
CA LEU A 194 -3.47 7.07 -6.05
C LEU A 194 -3.09 8.28 -6.91
N VAL A 195 -2.43 8.04 -8.06
CA VAL A 195 -2.16 9.08 -9.07
C VAL A 195 -3.47 9.66 -9.59
N LEU A 196 -4.45 8.82 -9.93
CA LEU A 196 -5.76 9.28 -10.40
C LEU A 196 -6.53 10.06 -9.32
N TRP A 197 -6.47 9.61 -8.06
CA TRP A 197 -7.03 10.34 -6.92
C TRP A 197 -6.40 11.74 -6.81
N ALA A 198 -5.07 11.80 -6.80
CA ALA A 198 -4.33 13.04 -6.66
C ALA A 198 -4.51 13.98 -7.87
N LEU A 199 -4.62 13.44 -9.08
CA LEU A 199 -4.90 14.20 -10.30
C LEU A 199 -6.27 14.89 -10.21
N ILE A 200 -7.31 14.17 -9.80
CA ILE A 200 -8.65 14.76 -9.66
C ILE A 200 -8.66 15.78 -8.51
N ARG A 201 -7.91 15.53 -7.43
CA ARG A 201 -7.73 16.50 -6.35
C ARG A 201 -7.02 17.77 -6.83
N PHE A 202 -6.03 17.64 -7.72
CA PHE A 202 -5.36 18.76 -8.35
C PHE A 202 -6.35 19.62 -9.14
N PHE A 203 -7.16 19.01 -10.02
CA PHE A 203 -8.16 19.75 -10.79
C PHE A 203 -9.26 20.40 -9.94
N LYS A 204 -9.71 19.74 -8.86
CA LYS A 204 -10.79 20.24 -8.01
C LYS A 204 -10.34 21.29 -6.98
N GLN A 205 -9.13 21.17 -6.43
CA GLN A 205 -8.67 21.94 -5.27
C GLN A 205 -7.38 22.72 -5.51
N GLY A 206 -6.76 22.62 -6.70
CA GLY A 206 -5.46 23.24 -7.00
C GLY A 206 -4.25 22.59 -6.30
N LYS A 207 -4.45 21.48 -5.58
CA LYS A 207 -3.40 20.82 -4.78
C LYS A 207 -2.60 19.82 -5.61
N PHE A 208 -1.55 20.28 -6.27
CA PHE A 208 -0.73 19.47 -7.20
C PHE A 208 0.33 18.58 -6.51
N VAL A 209 0.71 18.88 -5.26
CA VAL A 209 1.85 18.23 -4.59
C VAL A 209 1.71 16.70 -4.54
N LEU A 210 0.55 16.18 -4.14
CA LEU A 210 0.32 14.73 -4.09
C LEU A 210 0.39 14.07 -5.47
N TYR A 211 -0.05 14.78 -6.51
CA TYR A 211 0.01 14.27 -7.87
C TYR A 211 1.46 14.12 -8.32
N VAL A 212 2.29 15.14 -8.07
CA VAL A 212 3.73 15.09 -8.38
C VAL A 212 4.42 13.96 -7.61
N ILE A 213 4.12 13.78 -6.32
CA ILE A 213 4.72 12.71 -5.52
C ILE A 213 4.36 11.33 -6.06
N PHE A 214 3.07 11.04 -6.25
CA PHE A 214 2.66 9.71 -6.73
C PHE A 214 3.09 9.45 -8.17
N LEU A 215 3.10 10.48 -9.02
CA LEU A 215 3.59 10.35 -10.39
C LEU A 215 5.10 10.09 -10.41
N PHE A 216 5.86 10.78 -9.58
CA PHE A 216 7.30 10.54 -9.44
C PHE A 216 7.60 9.12 -8.94
N LEU A 217 6.80 8.59 -8.01
CA LEU A 217 6.97 7.22 -7.54
C LEU A 217 6.55 6.16 -8.57
N LEU A 218 5.71 6.53 -9.53
CA LEU A 218 5.21 5.63 -10.58
C LEU A 218 6.18 5.49 -11.76
N LEU A 219 6.98 6.54 -12.02
CA LEU A 219 7.90 6.66 -13.17
C LEU A 219 9.32 6.27 -12.79
#